data_AF-A0A0G0TBB0-F1
#
_entry.id   AF-A0A0G0TBB0-F1
#
_cell.length_a   1.000
_cell.length_b   1.000
_cell.length_c   1.000
_cell.angle_alpha   90.00
_cell.angle_beta   90.00
_cell.angle_gamma   90.00
#
_symmetry.space_group_name_H-M   'P 1'
#
loop_
_entity.id
_entity.type
_entity.pdbx_description
1 polymer ?
#
loop_
_entity_poly.entity_id
_entity_poly.type
_entity_poly.pdbx_seq_one_letter_code
_entity_poly.pdbx_strand_id
1 'polypeptide(L)'
;MLPLILVADIVIGMQSTVLIEANLLKKPVMSIQIGRKGPDQFILSKRGIVEAITARDVLKQELRRFLLHEGKGSQKMLPVIPHPIENVKRFIIPVFGQK
;
A
#
# COMPACT_ATOMS: atom_id res chain seq x y z
N MET A 1 1.17 -1.38 17.36
CA MET A 1 0.99 -1.54 15.90
C MET A 1 2.30 -1.83 15.19
N LEU A 2 3.33 -0.99 15.30
CA LEU A 2 4.63 -1.22 14.63
C LEU A 2 5.24 -2.62 14.84
N PRO A 3 5.26 -3.22 16.06
CA PRO A 3 5.78 -4.57 16.24
C PRO A 3 5.02 -5.63 15.43
N LEU A 4 3.69 -5.48 15.29
CA LEU A 4 2.85 -6.38 14.49
C LEU A 4 3.15 -6.24 13.00
N ILE A 5 3.34 -5.00 12.52
CA ILE A 5 3.70 -4.73 11.12
C ILE A 5 5.07 -5.36 10.80
N LEU A 6 6.04 -5.28 11.72
CA LEU A 6 7.38 -5.84 11.54
C LEU A 6 7.40 -7.36 11.38
N VAL A 7 6.52 -8.07 12.08
CA VAL A 7 6.44 -9.54 12.00
C VAL A 7 5.48 -10.04 10.91
N ALA A 8 4.67 -9.15 10.32
CA ALA A 8 3.73 -9.53 9.28
C ALA A 8 4.43 -9.78 7.94
N ASP A 9 3.95 -10.78 7.20
CA ASP A 9 4.33 -11.03 5.80
C ASP A 9 3.64 -10.04 4.84
N ILE A 10 2.46 -9.54 5.22
CA ILE A 10 1.67 -8.57 4.48
C ILE A 10 0.74 -7.79 5.42
N VAL A 11 0.47 -6.53 5.07
CA VAL A 11 -0.51 -5.67 5.76
C VAL A 11 -1.68 -5.36 4.84
N ILE A 12 -2.89 -5.68 5.28
CA ILE A 12 -4.11 -5.56 4.48
C ILE A 12 -5.11 -4.68 5.22
N GLY A 13 -5.69 -3.68 4.56
CA GLY A 13 -6.74 -2.88 5.20
C GLY A 13 -7.14 -1.62 4.44
N MET A 14 -7.99 -0.82 5.09
CA MET A 14 -8.49 0.48 4.61
C MET A 14 -7.75 1.68 5.23
N GLN A 15 -7.08 1.48 6.37
CA GLN A 15 -6.52 2.57 7.18
C GLN A 15 -5.21 3.10 6.60
N SER A 16 -5.22 4.37 6.22
CA SER A 16 -4.09 5.03 5.56
C SER A 16 -2.80 5.03 6.40
N THR A 17 -2.89 5.30 7.70
CA THR A 17 -1.72 5.37 8.60
C THR A 17 -1.00 4.04 8.70
N VAL A 18 -1.75 2.95 8.90
CA VAL A 18 -1.21 1.59 8.99
C VAL A 18 -0.55 1.16 7.67
N LEU A 19 -1.18 1.49 6.54
CA LEU A 19 -0.61 1.17 5.22
C LEU A 19 0.65 2.00 4.92
N ILE A 20 0.71 3.26 5.37
CA ILE A 20 1.91 4.11 5.25
C ILE A 20 3.05 3.55 6.10
N GLU A 21 2.79 3.20 7.36
CA GLU A 21 3.78 2.59 8.26
C GLU A 21 4.33 1.29 7.69
N ALA A 22 3.44 0.40 7.22
CA ALA A 22 3.82 -0.85 6.59
C ALA A 22 4.70 -0.61 5.37
N ASN A 23 4.36 0.37 4.55
CA ASN A 23 5.15 0.69 3.37
C ASN A 23 6.53 1.28 3.72
N LEU A 24 6.60 2.17 4.72
CA LEU A 24 7.86 2.69 5.27
C LEU A 24 8.77 1.57 5.78
N LEU A 25 8.17 0.53 6.38
CA LEU A 25 8.86 -0.66 6.85
C LEU A 25 9.12 -1.70 5.75
N LYS A 26 8.92 -1.33 4.48
CA LYS A 26 9.11 -2.18 3.30
C LYS A 26 8.28 -3.47 3.34
N LYS A 27 7.14 -3.45 4.02
CA LYS A 27 6.19 -4.56 4.05
C LYS A 27 5.26 -4.49 2.85
N PRO A 28 4.90 -5.63 2.24
CA PRO A 28 3.84 -5.70 1.25
C PRO A 28 2.53 -5.16 1.83
N VAL A 29 1.78 -4.39 1.04
CA VAL A 29 0.52 -3.77 1.46
C VAL A 29 -0.59 -4.01 0.45
N MET A 30 -1.81 -4.32 0.91
CA MET A 30 -3.03 -4.29 0.10
C MET A 30 -3.99 -3.24 0.65
N SER A 31 -4.22 -2.17 -0.13
CA SER A 31 -5.22 -1.15 0.18
C SER A 31 -6.58 -1.62 -0.31
N ILE A 32 -7.43 -2.11 0.59
CA ILE A 32 -8.82 -2.46 0.25
C ILE A 32 -9.65 -1.19 0.35
N GLN A 33 -10.48 -0.89 -0.64
CA GLN A 33 -11.42 0.25 -0.65
C GLN A 33 -12.78 -0.16 -1.23
N ILE A 34 -13.17 -1.42 -1.04
CA ILE A 34 -14.45 -1.97 -1.52
C ILE A 34 -15.62 -1.24 -0.83
N GLY A 35 -16.57 -0.75 -1.63
CA GLY A 35 -17.77 -0.06 -1.12
C GLY A 35 -17.55 1.40 -0.75
N ARG A 36 -16.33 1.95 -0.94
CA ARG A 36 -16.09 3.37 -0.77
C ARG A 36 -16.86 4.18 -1.81
N LYS A 37 -17.55 5.23 -1.35
CA LYS A 37 -18.22 6.21 -2.21
C LYS A 37 -17.29 7.40 -2.46
N GLY A 38 -17.23 7.87 -3.70
CA GLY A 38 -16.43 9.04 -4.09
C GLY A 38 -15.01 8.72 -4.57
N PRO A 39 -14.28 9.73 -5.05
CA PRO A 39 -12.95 9.56 -5.64
C PRO A 39 -11.94 9.09 -4.59
N ASP A 40 -10.93 8.35 -5.03
CA ASP A 40 -9.88 7.90 -4.13
C ASP A 40 -9.09 9.09 -3.55
N GLN A 41 -9.18 9.28 -2.24
CA GLN A 41 -8.43 10.27 -1.48
C GLN A 41 -7.17 9.72 -0.82
N PHE A 42 -6.89 8.42 -0.96
CA PHE A 42 -5.70 7.84 -0.36
C PHE A 42 -4.46 8.35 -1.09
N ILE A 43 -3.61 9.07 -0.35
CA ILE A 43 -2.51 9.82 -0.93
C ILE A 43 -1.51 8.93 -1.68
N LEU A 44 -1.30 7.69 -1.22
CA LEU A 44 -0.42 6.75 -1.90
C LEU A 44 -1.02 6.32 -3.24
N SER A 45 -2.32 6.05 -3.30
CA SER A 45 -2.99 5.71 -4.56
C SER A 45 -2.95 6.85 -5.57
N LYS A 46 -3.22 8.09 -5.15
CA LYS A 46 -3.09 9.28 -6.00
C LYS A 46 -1.69 9.49 -6.58
N ARG A 47 -0.66 8.95 -5.92
CA ARG A 47 0.74 9.10 -6.32
C ARG A 47 1.26 7.89 -7.11
N GLY A 48 0.40 6.93 -7.46
CA GLY A 48 0.77 5.70 -8.18
C GLY A 48 1.58 4.72 -7.33
N ILE A 49 1.49 4.86 -6.01
CA ILE A 49 2.33 4.15 -5.05
C ILE A 49 1.68 2.84 -4.59
N VAL A 50 0.38 2.89 -4.28
CA VAL A 50 -0.41 1.72 -3.87
C VAL A 50 -1.76 1.81 -4.55
N GLU A 51 -2.10 0.84 -5.40
CA GLU A 51 -3.42 0.79 -6.02
C GLU A 51 -4.49 0.33 -5.02
N ALA A 52 -5.63 1.01 -5.04
CA ALA A 52 -6.79 0.63 -4.23
C ALA A 52 -7.56 -0.52 -4.88
N ILE A 53 -7.78 -1.59 -4.11
CA ILE A 53 -8.63 -2.72 -4.51
C ILE A 53 -10.09 -2.37 -4.19
N THR A 54 -10.87 -2.06 -5.23
CA THR A 54 -12.27 -1.61 -5.11
C THR A 54 -13.30 -2.71 -5.37
N ALA A 55 -12.89 -3.86 -5.92
CA ALA A 55 -13.76 -4.97 -6.24
C ALA A 55 -13.36 -6.26 -5.50
N ARG A 56 -14.35 -7.07 -5.11
CA ARG A 56 -14.15 -8.34 -4.39
C ARG A 56 -13.40 -9.38 -5.21
N ASP A 57 -13.68 -9.45 -6.52
CA ASP A 57 -13.02 -10.43 -7.40
C ASP A 57 -11.54 -10.10 -7.59
N VAL A 58 -11.20 -8.81 -7.66
CA VAL A 58 -9.81 -8.34 -7.67
C VAL A 58 -9.11 -8.71 -6.36
N LEU A 59 -9.74 -8.48 -5.21
CA LEU A 59 -9.19 -8.90 -3.92
C LEU A 59 -8.91 -10.41 -3.88
N LYS A 60 -9.86 -11.23 -4.35
CA LYS A 60 -9.72 -12.69 -4.40
C LYS A 60 -8.55 -13.10 -5.30
N GLN A 61 -8.38 -12.43 -6.44
CA GLN A 61 -7.27 -12.68 -7.36
C GLN A 61 -5.92 -12.31 -6.73
N GLU A 62 -5.82 -11.14 -6.11
CA GLU A 62 -4.59 -10.66 -5.46
C GLU A 62 -4.19 -11.55 -4.27
N LEU A 63 -5.16 -11.98 -3.45
CA LEU A 63 -4.90 -12.92 -2.35
C LEU A 63 -4.41 -14.28 -2.86
N ARG A 64 -5.02 -14.82 -3.92
CA ARG A 64 -4.56 -16.07 -4.53
C ARG A 64 -3.14 -15.96 -5.06
N ARG A 65 -2.82 -14.87 -5.77
CA ARG A 65 -1.46 -14.61 -6.26
C ARG A 65 -0.44 -14.55 -5.12
N PHE A 66 -0.76 -13.83 -4.05
CA PHE A 66 0.14 -13.68 -2.90
C PHE A 66 0.35 -14.98 -2.14
N LEU A 67 -0.72 -15.73 -1.84
CA LEU A 67 -0.64 -16.95 -1.03
C LEU A 67 -0.10 -18.15 -1.81
N LEU A 68 -0.54 -18.33 -3.06
CA LEU A 68 -0.28 -19.54 -3.83
C LEU A 68 0.92 -19.42 -4.77
N HIS A 69 1.53 -18.23 -4.88
CA HIS A 69 2.64 -17.95 -5.81
C HIS A 69 2.27 -18.32 -7.28
N GLU A 70 0.98 -18.33 -7.63
CA GLU A 70 0.49 -18.70 -8.95
C GLU A 70 0.76 -17.58 -9.97
N GLY A 71 1.69 -17.83 -10.89
CA GLY A 71 2.01 -16.97 -12.03
C GLY A 71 3.52 -16.66 -12.16
N LYS A 72 4.17 -17.18 -13.21
CA LYS A 72 5.59 -16.88 -13.58
C LYS A 72 5.76 -15.53 -14.33
N GLY A 73 4.89 -14.56 -14.07
CA GLY A 73 5.04 -13.19 -14.56
C GLY A 73 5.51 -12.32 -13.41
N SER A 74 6.51 -11.46 -13.66
CA SER A 74 7.07 -10.46 -12.74
C SER A 74 6.14 -10.16 -11.57
N GLN A 75 6.58 -10.47 -10.35
CA GLN A 75 5.83 -10.13 -9.13
C GLN A 75 5.26 -8.71 -9.28
N LYS A 76 3.96 -8.59 -9.54
CA LYS A 76 3.19 -7.48 -9.00
C LYS A 76 2.90 -7.84 -7.54
N MET A 77 3.95 -8.17 -6.76
CA MET A 77 3.95 -7.76 -5.37
C MET A 77 3.62 -6.27 -5.47
N LEU A 78 2.51 -5.86 -4.85
CA LEU A 78 2.16 -4.44 -4.77
C LEU A 78 3.44 -3.72 -4.36
N PRO A 79 4.00 -2.88 -5.24
CA PRO A 79 5.41 -2.57 -5.19
C PRO A 79 5.70 -2.01 -3.80
N VAL A 80 6.61 -2.66 -3.07
CA VAL A 80 7.28 -1.99 -1.96
C VAL A 80 7.82 -0.72 -2.57
N ILE A 81 7.41 0.42 -2.03
CA ILE A 81 7.78 1.70 -2.61
C ILE A 81 9.30 1.72 -2.70
N PRO A 82 9.88 1.94 -3.88
CA PRO A 82 11.29 2.20 -3.96
C PRO A 82 11.55 3.47 -3.16
N HIS A 83 12.45 3.40 -2.18
CA HIS A 83 12.91 4.57 -1.43
C HIS A 83 11.74 5.22 -0.64
N PRO A 84 11.06 4.46 0.25
CA PRO A 84 9.83 4.92 0.89
C PRO A 84 10.08 6.13 1.79
N ILE A 85 11.25 6.19 2.43
CA ILE A 85 11.66 7.32 3.26
C ILE A 85 11.87 8.56 2.40
N GLU A 86 12.54 8.45 1.25
CA GLU A 86 12.79 9.54 0.31
C GLU A 86 11.48 10.10 -0.24
N ASN A 87 10.52 9.23 -0.55
CA ASN A 87 9.20 9.64 -1.02
C ASN A 87 8.40 10.36 0.06
N VAL A 88 8.47 9.91 1.31
CA VAL A 88 7.89 10.63 2.45
C VAL A 88 8.60 11.96 2.70
N LYS A 89 9.94 12.01 2.62
CA LYS A 89 10.72 13.26 2.72
C LYS A 89 10.31 14.26 1.64
N ARG A 90 10.17 13.84 0.38
CA ARG A 90 9.66 14.67 -0.72
C ARG A 90 8.25 15.20 -0.47
N PHE A 91 7.44 14.48 0.30
CA PHE A 91 6.07 14.89 0.60
C PHE A 91 5.98 15.82 1.81
N ILE A 92 6.74 15.52 2.86
CA ILE A 92 6.70 16.23 4.13
C ILE A 92 7.54 17.51 4.07
N ILE A 93 8.78 17.45 3.58
CA ILE A 93 9.74 18.57 3.65
C ILE A 93 9.21 19.85 2.95
N PRO A 94 8.59 19.80 1.76
CA PRO A 94 8.06 21.01 1.12
C PRO A 94 6.87 21.62 1.88
N VAL A 95 6.08 20.82 2.59
CA VAL A 95 4.92 21.29 3.38
C VAL A 95 5.39 22.06 4.63
N PHE A 96 6.58 21.75 5.14
CA PHE A 96 7.18 22.47 6.27
C PHE A 96 8.15 23.59 5.85
N GLY A 97 8.56 23.64 4.57
CA GLY A 97 9.42 24.67 4.00
C GLY A 97 8.68 25.87 3.39
N GLN A 98 7.34 25.87 3.41
CA GLN A 98 6.51 27.04 3.10
C GLN A 98 6.05 27.71 4.40
N LYS A 99 7.00 28.36 5.08
CA LYS A 99 6.72 29.36 6.12
C LYS A 99 7.57 30.59 5.84
#